data_AF-A0A3A4QSJ2-F1
#
_entry.id   AF-A0A3A4QSJ2-F1
#
_cell.length_a   1.000
_cell.length_b   1.000
_cell.length_c   1.000
_cell.angle_alpha   90.00
_cell.angle_beta   90.00
_cell.angle_gamma   90.00
#
_symmetry.space_group_name_H-M   'P 1'
#
loop_
_entity.id
_entity.type
_entity.pdbx_description
1 polymer ?
#
loop_
_entity_poly.entity_id
_entity_poly.type
_entity_poly.pdbx_seq_one_letter_code
_entity_poly.pdbx_strand_id
1 'polypeptide(L)'
;MDMTKGVAAGVYEMPYRWRPLVWEHEDEEYFHERPISTPQTAWSFVSQSRSDLPREIGGVLWYGVDDTYFTVYVPMYASITKAPYNFGEGIASLSKFSWDSAFWVFNFVSNFSYPKFSLVIEDVQNVQNELEGKFLSRQDAIENAALALYKDSPGKAIDHLTNYTNEVADLTIKRWKKLGEDLILNYIDGIKKDEYFKPKNVGYPEEFKQKIIAESGERFKMKKLSVEIDEEYRSAKKDADNLLNSKKYAEAKEAFKKLVELKPDDEYALAKLKLIDETLARIEELHNEKFNSKSSELISH
;
A
#
# COMPACT_ATOMS: atom_id res chain seq x y z
N MET A 1 14.78 13.07 -6.20
CA MET A 1 14.55 11.62 -6.29
C MET A 1 13.32 11.29 -5.47
N ASP A 2 12.52 10.30 -5.87
CA ASP A 2 11.31 9.92 -5.16
C ASP A 2 11.65 8.89 -4.06
N MET A 3 11.53 9.28 -2.79
CA MET A 3 11.87 8.44 -1.64
C MET A 3 10.87 7.29 -1.39
N THR A 4 9.72 7.28 -2.08
CA THR A 4 8.73 6.19 -2.01
C THR A 4 9.11 5.00 -2.88
N LYS A 5 10.18 5.11 -3.68
CA LYS A 5 10.61 4.08 -4.63
C LYS A 5 11.92 3.41 -4.22
N GLY A 6 12.18 2.24 -4.82
CA GLY A 6 13.39 1.46 -4.60
C GLY A 6 13.33 0.56 -3.36
N VAL A 7 14.38 -0.24 -3.16
CA VAL A 7 14.45 -1.24 -2.08
C VAL A 7 14.32 -0.59 -0.70
N ALA A 8 14.91 0.58 -0.51
CA ALA A 8 14.93 1.28 0.77
C ALA A 8 13.55 1.85 1.19
N ALA A 9 12.58 1.95 0.27
CA ALA A 9 11.20 2.31 0.60
C ALA A 9 10.40 1.12 1.18
N GLY A 10 10.98 -0.09 1.18
CA GLY A 10 10.33 -1.29 1.70
C GLY A 10 9.12 -1.72 0.88
N VAL A 11 8.29 -2.58 1.48
CA VAL A 11 7.15 -3.22 0.80
C VAL A 11 6.05 -2.21 0.47
N TYR A 12 5.80 -1.26 1.36
CA TYR A 12 4.65 -0.34 1.30
C TYR A 12 5.10 1.13 1.13
N GLU A 13 6.14 1.34 0.33
CA GLU A 13 6.53 2.64 -0.22
C GLU A 13 6.81 3.74 0.84
N MET A 14 7.44 3.37 1.96
CA MET A 14 7.76 4.27 3.05
C MET A 14 8.82 5.32 2.62
N PRO A 15 8.54 6.63 2.72
CA PRO A 15 9.47 7.68 2.30
C PRO A 15 10.56 7.99 3.34
N TYR A 16 10.70 7.17 4.38
CA TYR A 16 11.64 7.38 5.48
C TYR A 16 12.85 6.45 5.37
N ARG A 17 13.98 6.92 5.90
CA ARG A 17 15.21 6.13 6.02
C ARG A 17 15.67 6.19 7.47
N TRP A 18 15.83 5.01 8.08
CA TRP A 18 16.29 4.91 9.45
C TRP A 18 17.74 5.36 9.54
N ARG A 19 18.05 6.16 10.56
CA ARG A 19 19.43 6.61 10.80
C ARG A 19 20.30 5.43 11.26
N PRO A 20 21.62 5.44 10.95
CA PRO A 20 22.36 6.50 10.25
C PRO A 20 22.04 6.59 8.75
N LEU A 21 22.08 7.80 8.19
CA LEU A 21 21.80 8.04 6.75
C LEU A 21 23.03 7.87 5.86
N VAL A 22 24.18 7.54 6.45
CA VAL A 22 25.45 7.33 5.76
C VAL A 22 26.01 6.01 6.26
N TRP A 23 26.56 5.20 5.36
CA TRP A 23 27.20 3.93 5.68
C TRP A 23 28.36 3.65 4.73
N GLU A 24 29.28 2.78 5.17
CA GLU A 24 30.42 2.33 4.37
C GLU A 24 30.21 0.90 3.87
N HIS A 25 30.65 0.61 2.64
CA HIS A 25 30.72 -0.73 2.09
C HIS A 25 31.89 -0.84 1.12
N GLU A 26 32.79 -1.81 1.36
CA GLU A 26 34.00 -2.01 0.53
C GLU A 26 34.85 -0.73 0.36
N ASP A 27 35.16 -0.06 1.48
CA ASP A 27 35.94 1.19 1.54
C ASP A 27 35.31 2.41 0.82
N GLU A 28 34.08 2.29 0.35
CA GLU A 28 33.31 3.37 -0.28
C GLU A 28 32.15 3.84 0.63
N GLU A 29 31.87 5.14 0.61
CA GLU A 29 30.79 5.76 1.40
C GLU A 29 29.50 5.92 0.57
N TYR A 30 28.37 5.57 1.18
CA TYR A 30 27.04 5.64 0.59
C TYR A 30 26.11 6.45 1.50
N PHE A 31 25.07 7.04 0.92
CA PHE A 31 24.10 7.84 1.69
C PHE A 31 22.65 7.66 1.25
N HIS A 32 21.75 8.03 2.14
CA HIS A 32 20.35 8.27 1.89
C HIS A 32 20.03 9.76 1.99
N GLU A 33 19.11 10.24 1.16
CA GLU A 33 18.62 11.61 1.25
C GLU A 33 17.99 11.88 2.62
N ARG A 34 18.20 13.09 3.14
CA ARG A 34 17.56 13.54 4.37
C ARG A 34 16.22 14.23 4.02
N PRO A 35 15.06 13.63 4.38
CA PRO A 35 13.78 14.28 4.16
C PRO A 35 13.61 15.48 5.09
N ILE A 36 12.77 16.45 4.67
CA ILE A 36 12.39 17.59 5.50
C ILE A 36 11.54 17.10 6.69
N SER A 37 10.51 16.29 6.41
CA SER A 37 9.78 15.60 7.46
C SER A 37 10.60 14.44 7.99
N THR A 38 10.72 14.34 9.31
CA THR A 38 11.56 13.32 9.93
C THR A 38 10.96 12.81 11.24
N PRO A 39 11.08 11.50 11.55
CA PRO A 39 10.57 10.91 12.79
C PRO A 39 11.24 11.43 14.06
N GLN A 40 12.34 12.18 13.94
CA GLN A 40 13.03 12.80 15.08
C GLN A 40 12.54 14.22 15.38
N THR A 41 11.49 14.69 14.70
CA THR A 41 10.90 16.00 14.98
C THR A 41 10.21 15.93 16.34
N ALA A 42 10.69 16.70 17.31
CA ALA A 42 10.02 16.78 18.61
C ALA A 42 8.73 17.61 18.50
N TRP A 43 8.82 18.76 17.82
CA TRP A 43 7.71 19.63 17.49
C TRP A 43 8.02 20.49 16.26
N SER A 44 6.99 21.01 15.62
CA SER A 44 7.08 22.01 14.56
C SER A 44 5.93 23.00 14.67
N PHE A 45 6.09 24.22 14.17
CA PHE A 45 5.00 25.18 14.17
C PHE A 45 5.10 26.20 13.05
N VAL A 46 3.95 26.76 12.67
CA VAL A 46 3.85 27.97 11.85
C VAL A 46 3.40 29.13 12.75
N SER A 47 4.17 30.22 12.77
CA SER A 47 3.79 31.43 13.49
C SER A 47 3.00 32.36 12.57
N GLN A 48 1.78 32.70 12.97
CA GLN A 48 0.91 33.66 12.32
C GLN A 48 0.81 34.90 13.22
N SER A 49 1.31 36.03 12.75
CA SER A 49 1.25 37.32 13.45
C SER A 49 0.48 38.32 12.61
N ARG A 50 -0.61 38.87 13.15
CA ARG A 50 -1.55 39.75 12.43
C ARG A 50 -1.63 41.11 13.10
N SER A 51 -1.24 42.14 12.36
CA SER A 51 -1.14 43.53 12.85
C SER A 51 -2.49 44.26 12.89
N ASP A 52 -3.48 43.75 12.16
CA ASP A 52 -4.85 44.26 12.08
C ASP A 52 -5.74 43.83 13.25
N LEU A 53 -5.24 42.93 14.12
CA LEU A 53 -5.92 42.47 15.33
C LEU A 53 -5.22 43.00 16.59
N PRO A 54 -5.93 43.14 17.72
CA PRO A 54 -5.32 43.43 19.02
C PRO A 54 -4.24 42.40 19.38
N ARG A 55 -3.25 42.83 20.17
CA ARG A 55 -2.09 42.01 20.57
C ARG A 55 -2.49 40.68 21.19
N GLU A 56 -3.56 40.67 21.97
CA GLU A 56 -4.10 39.51 22.66
C GLU A 56 -4.77 38.49 21.73
N ILE A 57 -4.99 38.81 20.46
CA ILE A 57 -5.74 37.97 19.49
C ILE A 57 -4.88 37.66 18.26
N GLY A 58 -4.09 38.62 17.78
CA GLY A 58 -3.42 38.56 16.48
C GLY A 58 -2.33 37.50 16.33
N GLY A 59 -1.80 36.96 17.43
CA GLY A 59 -0.75 35.94 17.43
C GLY A 59 -1.28 34.52 17.60
N VAL A 60 -0.99 33.63 16.65
CA VAL A 60 -1.31 32.20 16.68
C VAL A 60 -0.08 31.38 16.31
N LEU A 61 0.20 30.35 17.12
CA LEU A 61 1.14 29.29 16.78
C LEU A 61 0.33 28.08 16.33
N TRP A 62 0.39 27.77 15.06
CA TRP A 62 -0.11 26.51 14.52
C TRP A 62 0.90 25.44 14.89
N TYR A 63 0.65 24.72 15.99
CA TYR A 63 1.63 23.90 16.68
C TYR A 63 1.34 22.40 16.49
N GLY A 64 2.36 21.66 16.09
CA GLY A 64 2.33 20.20 15.91
C GLY A 64 3.47 19.53 16.65
N VAL A 65 3.26 18.27 17.03
CA VAL A 65 4.26 17.40 17.66
C VAL A 65 4.56 16.20 16.76
N ASP A 66 5.71 15.56 16.98
CA ASP A 66 6.16 14.39 16.20
C ASP A 66 6.42 14.72 14.71
N ASP A 67 6.56 13.68 13.88
CA ASP A 67 6.79 13.75 12.43
C ASP A 67 5.82 14.70 11.72
N THR A 68 6.36 15.70 11.02
CA THR A 68 5.56 16.77 10.38
C THR A 68 4.62 16.30 9.27
N TYR A 69 4.84 15.11 8.72
CA TYR A 69 3.95 14.50 7.72
C TYR A 69 2.78 13.76 8.37
N PHE A 70 2.90 13.40 9.65
CA PHE A 70 1.89 12.72 10.46
C PHE A 70 1.34 13.61 11.58
N THR A 71 1.55 14.92 11.54
CA THR A 71 1.12 15.84 12.60
C THR A 71 -0.18 16.56 12.25
N VAL A 72 -0.82 17.18 13.24
CA VAL A 72 -1.93 18.11 13.03
C VAL A 72 -1.51 19.43 13.64
N TYR A 73 -1.59 20.50 12.86
CA TYR A 73 -1.28 21.84 13.34
C TYR A 73 -2.48 22.42 14.12
N VAL A 74 -2.41 22.32 15.46
CA VAL A 74 -3.43 22.83 16.37
C VAL A 74 -3.19 24.32 16.64
N PRO A 75 -4.19 25.20 16.51
CA PRO A 75 -4.00 26.63 16.75
C PRO A 75 -3.85 26.91 18.25
N MET A 76 -2.66 27.36 18.64
CA MET A 76 -2.36 27.85 19.99
C MET A 76 -2.25 29.38 19.96
N TYR A 77 -3.25 30.08 20.50
CA TYR A 77 -3.18 31.54 20.59
C TYR A 77 -2.06 31.96 21.54
N ALA A 78 -1.29 32.98 21.15
CA ALA A 78 -0.11 33.39 21.89
C ALA A 78 -0.43 34.02 23.27
N SER A 79 -1.68 34.44 23.47
CA SER A 79 -2.15 35.10 24.69
C SER A 79 -2.68 34.16 25.76
N ILE A 80 -2.79 32.85 25.48
CA ILE A 80 -3.37 31.90 26.43
C ILE A 80 -2.63 31.90 27.77
N THR A 81 -3.38 31.77 28.85
CA THR A 81 -2.81 31.75 30.22
C THR A 81 -2.58 30.33 30.74
N LYS A 82 -3.06 29.32 30.01
CA LYS A 82 -2.92 27.91 30.33
C LYS A 82 -2.66 27.09 29.08
N ALA A 83 -1.50 26.42 29.04
CA ALA A 83 -1.19 25.45 28.00
C ALA A 83 -2.19 24.29 28.03
N PRO A 84 -2.60 23.75 26.86
CA PRO A 84 -3.45 22.56 26.80
C PRO A 84 -2.86 21.39 27.57
N TYR A 85 -3.69 20.72 28.37
CA TYR A 85 -3.27 19.59 29.20
C TYR A 85 -2.42 18.62 28.41
N ASN A 86 -2.94 18.05 27.31
CA ASN A 86 -2.24 16.99 26.54
C ASN A 86 -0.90 17.41 25.91
N PHE A 87 -0.64 18.72 25.78
CA PHE A 87 0.60 19.27 25.24
C PHE A 87 1.55 19.78 26.34
N GLY A 88 1.11 19.75 27.60
CA GLY A 88 1.86 20.20 28.76
C GLY A 88 2.93 19.22 29.24
N GLU A 89 3.81 19.72 30.08
CA GLU A 89 4.83 18.92 30.76
C GLU A 89 4.24 18.01 31.87
N GLY A 90 5.03 17.04 32.33
CA GLY A 90 4.69 16.18 33.48
C GLY A 90 3.74 15.02 33.19
N ILE A 91 3.10 14.97 32.01
CA ILE A 91 2.21 13.86 31.60
C ILE A 91 3.01 12.62 31.18
N ALA A 92 4.10 12.86 30.47
CA ALA A 92 4.94 11.83 29.90
C ALA A 92 6.39 12.30 29.76
N SER A 93 7.27 11.37 29.43
CA SER A 93 8.68 11.63 29.14
C SER A 93 9.18 10.62 28.12
N LEU A 94 10.43 10.77 27.66
CA LEU A 94 11.09 9.77 26.81
C LEU A 94 11.19 8.37 27.47
N SER A 95 11.03 8.29 28.79
CA SER A 95 11.05 7.04 29.57
C SER A 95 9.67 6.60 30.09
N LYS A 96 8.62 7.38 29.84
CA LYS A 96 7.26 7.10 30.32
C LYS A 96 6.24 7.46 29.26
N PHE A 97 5.66 6.44 28.65
CA PHE A 97 4.54 6.58 27.72
C PHE A 97 3.25 6.98 28.46
N SER A 98 2.42 7.81 27.82
CA SER A 98 1.06 8.11 28.27
C SER A 98 0.13 8.37 27.09
N TRP A 99 -1.07 7.80 27.14
CA TRP A 99 -2.14 8.09 26.18
C TRP A 99 -2.72 9.50 26.30
N ASP A 100 -2.40 10.21 27.39
CA ASP A 100 -2.77 11.60 27.57
C ASP A 100 -1.78 12.57 26.91
N SER A 101 -0.58 12.09 26.53
CA SER A 101 0.47 12.93 25.94
C SER A 101 0.31 13.01 24.43
N ALA A 102 0.12 14.22 23.91
CA ALA A 102 0.06 14.49 22.48
C ALA A 102 1.23 13.84 21.73
N PHE A 103 2.46 14.10 22.18
CA PHE A 103 3.67 13.56 21.58
C PHE A 103 3.61 12.03 21.36
N TRP A 104 3.16 11.29 22.37
CA TRP A 104 3.12 9.82 22.32
C TRP A 104 1.94 9.27 21.52
N VAL A 105 0.79 9.96 21.53
CA VAL A 105 -0.35 9.58 20.68
C VAL A 105 -0.03 9.78 19.20
N PHE A 106 0.64 10.88 18.85
CA PHE A 106 1.12 11.11 17.49
C PHE A 106 2.18 10.07 17.08
N ASN A 107 3.16 9.80 17.96
CA ASN A 107 4.16 8.75 17.75
C ASN A 107 3.53 7.38 17.52
N PHE A 108 2.46 7.04 18.24
CA PHE A 108 1.76 5.77 18.07
C PHE A 108 1.19 5.63 16.65
N VAL A 109 0.52 6.67 16.14
CA VAL A 109 -0.05 6.68 14.79
C VAL A 109 1.04 6.64 13.72
N SER A 110 2.10 7.46 13.86
CA SER A 110 3.19 7.51 12.88
C SER A 110 3.95 6.17 12.83
N ASN A 111 4.31 5.59 13.99
CA ASN A 111 5.01 4.31 14.04
C ASN A 111 4.17 3.12 13.55
N PHE A 112 2.86 3.12 13.77
CA PHE A 112 1.99 2.12 13.15
C PHE A 112 1.99 2.26 11.61
N SER A 113 2.06 3.50 11.13
CA SER A 113 1.90 3.83 9.71
C SER A 113 3.15 3.58 8.88
N TYR A 114 4.35 3.84 9.42
CA TYR A 114 5.62 3.68 8.71
C TYR A 114 5.75 2.36 7.92
N PRO A 115 5.60 1.16 8.51
CA PRO A 115 5.76 -0.08 7.78
C PRO A 115 4.62 -0.37 6.79
N LYS A 116 3.51 0.36 6.86
CA LYS A 116 2.30 0.16 6.03
C LYS A 116 1.95 1.42 5.24
N PHE A 117 2.94 2.29 4.99
CA PHE A 117 2.73 3.68 4.60
C PHE A 117 1.71 3.83 3.46
N SER A 118 1.94 3.20 2.32
CA SER A 118 1.05 3.28 1.15
C SER A 118 -0.35 2.73 1.37
N LEU A 119 -0.58 1.93 2.40
CA LEU A 119 -1.90 1.36 2.72
C LEU A 119 -2.75 2.28 3.58
N VAL A 120 -2.12 3.06 4.47
CA VAL A 120 -2.81 3.78 5.55
C VAL A 120 -2.70 5.29 5.45
N ILE A 121 -1.77 5.81 4.64
CA ILE A 121 -1.47 7.24 4.65
C ILE A 121 -2.66 8.12 4.26
N GLU A 122 -3.50 7.66 3.33
CA GLU A 122 -4.70 8.38 2.92
C GLU A 122 -5.68 8.52 4.10
N ASP A 123 -5.87 7.48 4.91
CA ASP A 123 -6.74 7.52 6.09
C ASP A 123 -6.19 8.49 7.14
N VAL A 124 -4.87 8.53 7.34
CA VAL A 124 -4.23 9.49 8.24
C VAL A 124 -4.45 10.93 7.75
N GLN A 125 -4.19 11.19 6.46
CA GLN A 125 -4.33 12.52 5.86
C GLN A 125 -5.78 12.98 5.84
N ASN A 126 -6.74 12.08 5.67
CA ASN A 126 -8.17 12.42 5.77
C ASN A 126 -8.52 12.99 7.15
N VAL A 127 -8.01 12.39 8.23
CA VAL A 127 -8.22 12.90 9.59
C VAL A 127 -7.42 14.17 9.87
N GLN A 128 -6.22 14.29 9.32
CA GLN A 128 -5.42 15.52 9.39
C GLN A 128 -6.20 16.68 8.77
N ASN A 129 -6.68 16.50 7.53
CA ASN A 129 -7.47 17.49 6.79
C ASN A 129 -8.81 17.79 7.47
N GLU A 130 -9.48 16.78 8.05
CA GLU A 130 -10.69 16.96 8.86
C GLU A 130 -10.48 17.96 10.01
N LEU A 131 -9.38 17.78 10.75
CA LEU A 131 -9.06 18.62 11.91
C LEU A 131 -8.57 20.01 11.51
N GLU A 132 -7.55 20.09 10.65
CA GLU A 132 -6.98 21.37 10.22
C GLU A 132 -7.99 22.23 9.46
N GLY A 133 -8.78 21.61 8.57
CA GLY A 133 -9.85 22.28 7.85
C GLY A 133 -10.90 22.86 8.79
N LYS A 134 -11.28 22.14 9.85
CA LYS A 134 -12.21 22.62 10.88
C LYS A 134 -11.63 23.80 11.68
N PHE A 135 -10.34 23.81 11.96
CA PHE A 135 -9.70 24.91 12.68
C PHE A 135 -9.64 26.17 11.82
N LEU A 136 -9.16 26.04 10.58
CA LEU A 136 -9.11 27.12 9.60
C LEU A 136 -10.50 27.71 9.34
N SER A 137 -11.52 26.89 9.13
CA SER A 137 -12.87 27.38 8.82
C SER A 137 -13.55 28.08 9.99
N ARG A 138 -13.12 27.85 11.23
CA ARG A 138 -13.70 28.45 12.44
C ARG A 138 -12.90 29.65 12.95
N GLN A 139 -11.69 29.89 12.45
CA GLN A 139 -10.78 30.90 12.97
C GLN A 139 -11.44 32.29 13.05
N ASP A 140 -12.00 32.77 11.93
CA ASP A 140 -12.67 34.08 11.87
C ASP A 140 -13.80 34.21 12.89
N ALA A 141 -14.62 33.17 13.06
CA ALA A 141 -15.73 33.21 14.02
C ALA A 141 -15.24 33.27 15.47
N ILE A 142 -14.20 32.51 15.80
CA ILE A 142 -13.58 32.51 17.13
C ILE A 142 -12.96 33.87 17.45
N GLU A 143 -12.31 34.48 16.48
CA GLU A 143 -11.62 35.77 16.64
C GLU A 143 -12.59 36.94 16.67
N ASN A 144 -13.68 36.90 15.90
CA ASN A 144 -14.76 37.88 16.01
C ASN A 144 -15.42 37.85 17.39
N ALA A 145 -15.60 36.66 17.96
CA ALA A 145 -16.07 36.52 19.34
C ALA A 145 -15.05 37.09 20.34
N ALA A 146 -13.75 36.82 20.15
CA ALA A 146 -12.68 37.38 20.97
C ALA A 146 -12.64 38.92 20.88
N LEU A 147 -12.78 39.50 19.68
CA LEU A 147 -12.86 40.94 19.44
C LEU A 147 -14.07 41.58 20.12
N ALA A 148 -15.23 40.91 20.11
CA ALA A 148 -16.40 41.39 20.82
C ALA A 148 -16.17 41.44 22.33
N LEU A 149 -15.58 40.38 22.91
CA LEU A 149 -15.22 40.31 24.33
C LEU A 149 -14.11 41.29 24.72
N TYR A 150 -13.18 41.57 23.80
CA TYR A 150 -12.08 42.50 24.01
C TYR A 150 -12.57 43.92 24.30
N LYS A 151 -13.68 44.34 23.68
CA LYS A 151 -14.30 45.66 23.91
C LYS A 151 -14.73 45.85 25.36
N ASP A 152 -15.11 44.77 26.05
CA ASP A 152 -15.42 44.79 27.48
C ASP A 152 -14.13 44.79 28.32
N SER A 153 -13.23 43.84 28.06
CA SER A 153 -11.92 43.78 28.70
C SER A 153 -10.99 42.82 27.94
N PRO A 154 -9.67 43.09 27.86
CA PRO A 154 -8.70 42.17 27.28
C PRO A 154 -8.71 40.78 27.95
N GLY A 155 -8.93 40.72 29.26
CA GLY A 155 -8.98 39.46 30.02
C GLY A 155 -10.06 38.49 29.53
N LYS A 156 -11.27 38.98 29.21
CA LYS A 156 -12.34 38.13 28.66
C LYS A 156 -11.97 37.52 27.30
N ALA A 157 -11.26 38.27 26.45
CA ALA A 157 -10.79 37.74 25.17
C ALA A 157 -9.73 36.65 25.38
N ILE A 158 -8.80 36.88 26.30
CA ILE A 158 -7.77 35.90 26.68
C ILE A 158 -8.40 34.62 27.25
N ASP A 159 -9.39 34.73 28.13
CA ASP A 159 -10.08 33.57 28.71
C ASP A 159 -10.82 32.77 27.62
N HIS A 160 -11.49 33.46 26.70
CA HIS A 160 -12.15 32.83 25.56
C HIS A 160 -11.17 32.06 24.66
N LEU A 161 -10.04 32.69 24.29
CA LEU A 161 -9.01 32.06 23.45
C LEU A 161 -8.28 30.92 24.19
N THR A 162 -8.08 31.04 25.50
CA THR A 162 -7.54 29.97 26.35
C THR A 162 -8.47 28.77 26.33
N ASN A 163 -9.77 28.98 26.55
CA ASN A 163 -10.77 27.91 26.54
C ASN A 163 -10.86 27.25 25.16
N TYR A 164 -10.94 28.03 24.08
CA TYR A 164 -10.95 27.51 22.73
C TYR A 164 -9.70 26.66 22.41
N THR A 165 -8.51 27.17 22.73
CA THR A 165 -7.24 26.45 22.48
C THR A 165 -7.20 25.12 23.23
N ASN A 166 -7.66 25.09 24.48
CA ASN A 166 -7.75 23.86 25.28
C ASN A 166 -8.79 22.88 24.69
N GLU A 167 -9.94 23.38 24.22
CA GLU A 167 -10.98 22.56 23.58
C GLU A 167 -10.47 21.88 22.31
N VAL A 168 -9.83 22.62 21.39
CA VAL A 168 -9.36 22.04 20.12
C VAL A 168 -8.18 21.10 20.32
N ALA A 169 -7.34 21.33 21.33
CA ALA A 169 -6.26 20.41 21.69
C ALA A 169 -6.82 19.07 22.23
N ASP A 170 -7.79 19.10 23.14
CA ASP A 170 -8.45 17.89 23.67
C ASP A 170 -9.20 17.14 22.55
N LEU A 171 -9.92 17.86 21.69
CA LEU A 171 -10.57 17.30 20.51
C LEU A 171 -9.55 16.59 19.60
N THR A 172 -8.42 17.23 19.32
CA THR A 172 -7.37 16.69 18.45
C THR A 172 -6.85 15.38 19.00
N ILE A 173 -6.50 15.33 20.29
CA ILE A 173 -5.94 14.11 20.89
C ILE A 173 -6.95 12.98 20.95
N LYS A 174 -8.22 13.26 21.28
CA LYS A 174 -9.28 12.25 21.23
C LYS A 174 -9.45 11.69 19.82
N ARG A 175 -9.50 12.57 18.81
CA ARG A 175 -9.70 12.17 17.41
C ARG A 175 -8.49 11.41 16.85
N TRP A 176 -7.27 11.83 17.18
CA TRP A 176 -6.03 11.20 16.73
C TRP A 176 -5.80 9.85 17.41
N LYS A 177 -6.12 9.73 18.70
CA LYS A 177 -6.13 8.45 19.39
C LYS A 177 -7.12 7.49 18.75
N LYS A 178 -8.33 7.98 18.44
CA LYS A 178 -9.35 7.18 17.74
C LYS A 178 -8.88 6.73 16.36
N LEU A 179 -8.17 7.58 15.61
CA LEU A 179 -7.51 7.19 14.36
C LEU A 179 -6.55 6.02 14.58
N GLY A 180 -5.70 6.05 15.61
CA GLY A 180 -4.82 4.92 15.94
C GLY A 180 -5.57 3.62 16.20
N GLU A 181 -6.70 3.68 16.92
CA GLU A 181 -7.60 2.53 17.13
C GLU A 181 -8.20 2.02 15.82
N ASP A 182 -8.65 2.93 14.95
CA ASP A 182 -9.26 2.59 13.65
C ASP A 182 -8.24 1.98 12.69
N LEU A 183 -7.01 2.50 12.67
CA LEU A 183 -5.91 1.96 11.88
C LEU A 183 -5.59 0.51 12.27
N ILE A 184 -5.52 0.22 13.58
CA ILE A 184 -5.37 -1.17 14.03
C ILE A 184 -6.57 -2.01 13.62
N LEU A 185 -7.79 -1.53 13.87
CA LEU A 185 -9.01 -2.28 13.56
C LEU A 185 -9.09 -2.65 12.09
N ASN A 186 -8.71 -1.74 11.19
CA ASN A 186 -8.86 -1.87 9.75
C ASN A 186 -7.67 -2.57 9.08
N TYR A 187 -6.47 -2.52 9.67
CA TYR A 187 -5.22 -2.98 9.04
C TYR A 187 -4.39 -3.96 9.89
N ILE A 188 -5.05 -4.70 10.77
CA ILE A 188 -4.43 -5.80 11.53
C ILE A 188 -4.00 -6.95 10.59
N ASP A 189 -3.00 -7.74 10.96
CA ASP A 189 -2.66 -9.03 10.31
C ASP A 189 -2.55 -9.05 8.77
N GLY A 190 -2.19 -7.93 8.14
CA GLY A 190 -2.06 -7.82 6.68
C GLY A 190 -3.38 -7.79 5.90
N ILE A 191 -4.51 -7.60 6.60
CA ILE A 191 -5.81 -7.35 5.97
C ILE A 191 -6.09 -5.85 5.80
N LYS A 192 -7.08 -5.53 4.96
CA LYS A 192 -7.79 -4.25 4.93
C LYS A 192 -9.28 -4.55 5.04
N LYS A 193 -9.97 -3.90 5.97
CA LYS A 193 -11.43 -4.02 6.09
C LYS A 193 -12.15 -3.03 5.17
N ASP A 194 -13.28 -3.45 4.61
CA ASP A 194 -14.20 -2.55 3.90
C ASP A 194 -15.13 -1.80 4.88
N GLU A 195 -16.03 -0.99 4.33
CA GLU A 195 -17.01 -0.19 5.09
C GLU A 195 -17.97 -1.04 5.96
N TYR A 196 -18.08 -2.34 5.69
CA TYR A 196 -18.90 -3.30 6.44
C TYR A 196 -18.05 -4.18 7.38
N PHE A 197 -16.79 -3.79 7.64
CA PHE A 197 -15.81 -4.53 8.44
C PHE A 197 -15.46 -5.92 7.91
N LYS A 198 -15.71 -6.19 6.62
CA LYS A 198 -15.33 -7.48 6.02
C LYS A 198 -13.84 -7.46 5.70
N PRO A 199 -13.07 -8.47 6.15
CA PRO A 199 -11.64 -8.51 5.92
C PRO A 199 -11.33 -8.87 4.47
N LYS A 200 -10.40 -8.13 3.86
CA LYS A 200 -9.79 -8.45 2.57
C LYS A 200 -8.28 -8.60 2.75
N ASN A 201 -7.73 -9.73 2.32
CA ASN A 201 -6.28 -9.91 2.30
C ASN A 201 -5.68 -8.98 1.24
N VAL A 202 -4.81 -8.06 1.67
CA VAL A 202 -4.17 -7.10 0.75
C VAL A 202 -3.05 -7.77 -0.02
N GLY A 203 -2.28 -8.62 0.67
CA GLY A 203 -1.07 -9.23 0.13
C GLY A 203 0.02 -8.21 -0.16
N TYR A 204 1.02 -8.63 -0.93
CA TYR A 204 2.11 -7.77 -1.36
C TYR A 204 1.78 -6.99 -2.64
N PRO A 205 2.29 -5.75 -2.79
CA PRO A 205 2.23 -5.02 -4.05
C PRO A 205 2.92 -5.79 -5.18
N GLU A 206 2.49 -5.53 -6.41
CA GLU A 206 2.96 -6.27 -7.60
C GLU A 206 4.47 -6.15 -7.80
N GLU A 207 5.03 -4.95 -7.61
CA GLU A 207 6.48 -4.73 -7.70
C GLU A 207 7.25 -5.61 -6.70
N PHE A 208 6.72 -5.79 -5.50
CA PHE A 208 7.36 -6.65 -4.49
C PHE A 208 7.22 -8.13 -4.83
N LYS A 209 6.09 -8.57 -5.39
CA LYS A 209 5.93 -9.95 -5.90
C LYS A 209 6.95 -10.27 -7.00
N GLN A 210 7.20 -9.33 -7.90
CA GLN A 210 8.22 -9.49 -8.94
C GLN A 210 9.62 -9.64 -8.36
N LYS A 211 9.96 -8.87 -7.31
CA LYS A 211 11.23 -9.03 -6.58
C LYS A 211 11.34 -10.42 -5.93
N ILE A 212 10.27 -10.89 -5.29
CA ILE A 212 10.22 -12.27 -4.73
C ILE A 212 10.47 -13.30 -5.83
N ILE A 213 9.82 -13.19 -6.98
CA ILE A 213 10.01 -14.12 -8.11
C ILE A 213 11.45 -14.06 -8.64
N ALA A 214 11.99 -12.86 -8.83
CA ALA A 214 13.36 -12.67 -9.31
C ALA A 214 14.40 -13.28 -8.37
N GLU A 215 14.21 -13.14 -7.05
CA GLU A 215 15.10 -13.71 -6.04
C GLU A 215 14.94 -15.24 -5.91
N SER A 216 13.71 -15.74 -5.94
CA SER A 216 13.40 -17.14 -5.62
C SER A 216 13.42 -18.09 -6.82
N GLY A 217 13.42 -17.57 -8.05
CA GLY A 217 13.31 -18.35 -9.26
C GLY A 217 12.08 -19.26 -9.26
N GLU A 218 12.27 -20.57 -9.47
CA GLU A 218 11.17 -21.53 -9.48
C GLU A 218 10.75 -22.04 -8.09
N ARG A 219 11.43 -21.63 -7.00
CA ARG A 219 11.18 -22.16 -5.65
C ARG A 219 9.74 -21.99 -5.20
N PHE A 220 9.11 -20.86 -5.51
CA PHE A 220 7.72 -20.55 -5.15
C PHE A 220 6.74 -20.76 -6.31
N LYS A 221 7.20 -21.30 -7.44
CA LYS A 221 6.32 -21.65 -8.55
C LYS A 221 5.47 -22.86 -8.14
N MET A 222 4.16 -22.70 -8.15
CA MET A 222 3.24 -23.79 -7.85
C MET A 222 3.49 -24.95 -8.81
N LYS A 223 3.76 -26.14 -8.27
CA LYS A 223 3.84 -27.37 -9.03
C LYS A 223 2.48 -28.05 -8.97
N LYS A 224 1.99 -28.54 -10.10
CA LYS A 224 0.78 -29.37 -10.11
C LYS A 224 1.01 -30.59 -9.23
N LEU A 225 0.04 -30.91 -8.38
CA LEU A 225 0.09 -32.12 -7.56
C LEU A 225 -0.05 -33.34 -8.48
N SER A 226 0.55 -34.47 -8.11
CA SER A 226 0.47 -35.71 -8.91
C SER A 226 -0.98 -36.12 -9.21
N VAL A 227 -1.89 -35.92 -8.24
CA VAL A 227 -3.32 -36.21 -8.39
C VAL A 227 -3.97 -35.33 -9.47
N GLU A 228 -3.64 -34.04 -9.51
CA GLU A 228 -4.14 -33.11 -10.54
C GLU A 228 -3.61 -33.49 -11.94
N ILE A 229 -2.32 -33.87 -12.01
CA ILE A 229 -1.71 -34.37 -13.25
C ILE A 229 -2.41 -35.65 -13.70
N ASP A 230 -2.72 -36.57 -12.79
CA ASP A 230 -3.40 -37.83 -13.10
C ASP A 230 -4.83 -37.62 -13.59
N GLU A 231 -5.58 -36.72 -12.96
CA GLU A 231 -6.96 -36.40 -13.36
C GLU A 231 -7.00 -35.73 -14.73
N GLU A 232 -6.14 -34.73 -14.95
CA GLU A 232 -6.03 -34.05 -16.26
C GLU A 232 -5.60 -35.03 -17.34
N TYR A 233 -4.63 -35.90 -17.04
CA TYR A 233 -4.16 -36.95 -17.94
C TYR A 233 -5.30 -37.92 -18.31
N ARG A 234 -6.09 -38.41 -17.33
CA ARG A 234 -7.22 -39.31 -17.62
C ARG A 234 -8.26 -38.66 -18.51
N SER A 235 -8.61 -37.40 -18.25
CA SER A 235 -9.58 -36.66 -19.07
C SER A 235 -9.04 -36.45 -20.49
N ALA A 236 -7.82 -35.91 -20.61
CA ALA A 236 -7.18 -35.66 -21.89
C ALA A 236 -6.99 -36.95 -22.70
N LYS A 237 -6.68 -38.07 -22.04
CA LYS A 237 -6.49 -39.37 -22.70
C LYS A 237 -7.79 -39.85 -23.35
N LYS A 238 -8.93 -39.70 -22.65
CA LYS A 238 -10.25 -40.06 -23.20
C LYS A 238 -10.56 -39.25 -24.45
N ASP A 239 -10.27 -37.95 -24.43
CA ASP A 239 -10.52 -37.07 -25.58
C ASP A 239 -9.59 -37.38 -26.76
N ALA A 240 -8.30 -37.61 -26.50
CA ALA A 240 -7.32 -38.01 -27.50
C ALA A 240 -7.70 -39.34 -28.18
N ASP A 241 -8.12 -40.33 -27.38
CA ASP A 241 -8.58 -41.63 -27.88
C ASP A 241 -9.85 -41.47 -28.74
N ASN A 242 -10.79 -40.60 -28.35
CA ASN A 242 -12.01 -40.32 -29.12
C ASN A 242 -11.71 -39.63 -30.46
N LEU A 243 -10.79 -38.66 -30.48
CA LEU A 243 -10.36 -37.97 -31.71
C LEU A 243 -9.70 -38.95 -32.68
N LEU A 244 -8.83 -39.81 -32.16
CA LEU A 244 -8.15 -40.83 -32.96
C LEU A 244 -9.14 -41.84 -33.55
N ASN A 245 -10.09 -42.33 -32.74
CA ASN A 245 -11.15 -43.24 -33.20
C ASN A 245 -12.06 -42.61 -34.26
N SER A 246 -12.26 -41.29 -34.17
CA SER A 246 -13.00 -40.50 -35.16
C SER A 246 -12.19 -40.15 -36.40
N LYS A 247 -10.95 -40.67 -36.52
CA LYS A 247 -10.01 -40.43 -37.64
C LYS A 247 -9.64 -38.95 -37.83
N LYS A 248 -9.78 -38.14 -36.79
CA LYS A 248 -9.37 -36.73 -36.79
C LYS A 248 -7.89 -36.64 -36.44
N TYR A 249 -7.02 -37.14 -37.32
CA TYR A 249 -5.61 -37.39 -37.01
C TYR A 249 -4.81 -36.15 -36.60
N ALA A 250 -5.06 -34.99 -37.22
CA ALA A 250 -4.38 -33.73 -36.85
C ALA A 250 -4.77 -33.26 -35.43
N GLU A 251 -6.06 -33.28 -35.10
CA GLU A 251 -6.57 -32.94 -33.77
C GLU A 251 -6.08 -33.95 -32.72
N ALA A 252 -6.08 -35.25 -33.06
CA ALA A 252 -5.57 -36.31 -32.19
C ALA A 252 -4.07 -36.11 -31.89
N LYS A 253 -3.25 -35.72 -32.88
CA LYS A 253 -1.82 -35.46 -32.69
C LYS A 253 -1.58 -34.41 -31.61
N GLU A 254 -2.27 -33.27 -31.69
CA GLU A 254 -2.14 -32.21 -30.67
C GLU A 254 -2.64 -32.68 -29.30
N ALA A 255 -3.73 -33.45 -29.25
CA ALA A 255 -4.24 -34.00 -27.99
C ALA A 255 -3.26 -34.99 -27.33
N PHE A 256 -2.59 -35.85 -28.12
CA PHE A 256 -1.59 -36.78 -27.59
C PHE A 256 -0.27 -36.09 -27.20
N LYS A 257 0.14 -35.00 -27.87
CA LYS A 257 1.28 -34.18 -27.41
C LYS A 257 1.06 -33.64 -26.01
N LYS A 258 -0.16 -33.17 -25.74
CA LYS A 258 -0.56 -32.69 -24.40
C LYS A 258 -0.44 -33.78 -23.32
N LEU A 259 -0.68 -35.06 -23.67
CA LEU A 259 -0.47 -36.18 -22.74
C LEU A 259 1.01 -36.36 -22.39
N VAL A 260 1.90 -36.26 -23.38
CA VAL A 260 3.35 -36.34 -23.17
C VAL A 260 3.86 -35.13 -22.39
N GLU A 261 3.28 -33.94 -22.58
CA GLU A 261 3.60 -32.76 -21.74
C GLU A 261 3.22 -32.97 -20.27
N LEU A 262 2.07 -33.62 -20.01
CA LEU A 262 1.63 -33.97 -18.65
C LEU A 262 2.46 -35.09 -18.04
N LYS A 263 2.83 -36.09 -18.84
CA LYS A 263 3.63 -37.26 -18.44
C LYS A 263 4.66 -37.58 -19.54
N PRO A 264 5.89 -37.02 -19.43
CA PRO A 264 6.91 -37.18 -20.46
C PRO A 264 7.29 -38.62 -20.79
N ASP A 265 7.21 -39.51 -19.80
CA ASP A 265 7.58 -40.92 -19.93
C ASP A 265 6.37 -41.85 -20.25
N ASP A 266 5.24 -41.29 -20.70
CA ASP A 266 4.07 -42.08 -21.06
C ASP A 266 4.24 -42.84 -22.39
N GLU A 267 4.62 -44.11 -22.29
CA GLU A 267 4.78 -45.02 -23.42
C GLU A 267 3.51 -45.12 -24.29
N TYR A 268 2.32 -45.01 -23.70
CA TYR A 268 1.07 -45.07 -24.45
C TYR A 268 0.92 -43.88 -25.39
N ALA A 269 1.06 -42.67 -24.88
CA ALA A 269 0.93 -41.46 -25.69
C ALA A 269 2.03 -41.37 -26.76
N LEU A 270 3.27 -41.72 -26.42
CA LEU A 270 4.39 -41.74 -27.37
C LEU A 270 4.15 -42.71 -28.53
N ALA A 271 3.67 -43.93 -28.25
CA ALA A 271 3.34 -44.90 -29.28
C ALA A 271 2.21 -44.43 -30.20
N LYS A 272 1.19 -43.78 -29.63
CA LYS A 272 0.06 -43.23 -30.40
C LYS A 272 0.47 -42.06 -31.29
N LEU A 273 1.34 -41.16 -30.81
CA LEU A 273 1.90 -40.08 -31.63
C LEU A 273 2.63 -40.61 -32.85
N LYS A 274 3.51 -41.59 -32.65
CA LYS A 274 4.25 -42.22 -33.76
C LYS A 274 3.31 -42.80 -34.81
N LEU A 275 2.28 -43.54 -34.38
CA LEU A 275 1.30 -44.11 -35.28
C LEU A 275 0.51 -43.03 -36.06
N ILE A 276 0.13 -41.94 -35.39
CA ILE A 276 -0.57 -40.82 -36.02
C ILE A 276 0.32 -40.14 -37.06
N ASP A 277 1.60 -39.94 -36.74
CA ASP A 277 2.57 -39.35 -37.66
C ASP A 277 2.78 -40.20 -38.91
N GLU A 278 2.96 -41.51 -38.75
CA GLU A 278 3.04 -42.46 -39.87
C GLU A 278 1.76 -42.45 -40.72
N THR A 279 0.60 -42.37 -40.07
CA THR A 279 -0.70 -42.33 -40.76
C THR A 279 -0.88 -41.03 -41.56
N LEU A 280 -0.53 -39.88 -40.97
CA LEU A 280 -0.60 -38.59 -41.64
C LEU A 280 0.34 -38.52 -42.84
N ALA A 281 1.58 -38.99 -42.69
CA ALA A 281 2.54 -39.08 -43.79
C ALA A 281 1.99 -39.95 -44.94
N ARG A 282 1.38 -41.10 -44.61
CA ARG A 282 0.79 -41.98 -45.62
C ARG A 282 -0.42 -41.36 -46.32
N ILE A 283 -1.26 -40.60 -45.60
CA ILE A 283 -2.37 -39.86 -46.19
C ILE A 283 -1.85 -38.80 -47.18
N GLU A 284 -0.79 -38.09 -46.81
CA GLU A 284 -0.15 -37.08 -47.66
C GLU A 284 0.47 -37.69 -48.93
N GLU A 285 1.18 -38.82 -48.79
CA GLU A 285 1.67 -39.61 -49.93
C GLU A 285 0.55 -40.01 -50.88
N LEU A 286 -0.54 -40.60 -50.36
CA LEU A 286 -1.68 -41.03 -51.17
C LEU A 286 -2.42 -39.86 -51.84
N HIS A 287 -2.49 -38.71 -51.16
CA HIS A 287 -3.04 -37.49 -51.73
C HIS A 287 -2.17 -37.00 -52.90
N ASN A 288 -0.85 -36.96 -52.71
CA ASN A 288 0.10 -36.55 -53.75
C ASN A 288 0.08 -37.51 -54.95
N GLU A 289 0.05 -38.83 -54.72
CA GLU A 289 -0.06 -39.84 -55.79
C GLU A 289 -1.35 -39.69 -56.60
N LYS A 290 -2.50 -39.38 -55.97
CA LYS A 290 -3.80 -39.27 -56.66
C LYS A 290 -4.06 -37.94 -57.34
N PHE A 291 -3.49 -36.84 -56.85
CA PHE A 291 -3.80 -35.48 -57.34
C PHE A 291 -2.65 -34.85 -58.14
N ASN A 292 -1.38 -35.20 -57.91
CA ASN A 292 -0.28 -34.72 -58.76
C ASN A 292 -0.09 -35.56 -60.03
N SER A 293 -0.53 -36.83 -60.06
CA SER A 293 -0.51 -37.64 -61.30
C SER A 293 -1.56 -37.18 -62.32
N LYS A 294 -2.76 -36.77 -61.89
CA LYS A 294 -3.80 -36.23 -62.77
C LYS A 294 -3.47 -34.89 -63.41
N SER A 295 -2.57 -34.10 -62.81
CA SER A 295 -2.11 -32.83 -63.39
C SER A 295 -1.20 -33.04 -64.61
N SER A 296 -0.64 -34.24 -64.78
CA SER A 296 0.18 -34.59 -65.94
C SER A 296 -0.59 -35.20 -67.13
N GLU A 297 -1.84 -35.65 -66.93
CA GLU A 297 -2.69 -36.20 -68.01
C GLU A 297 -3.60 -35.15 -68.67
N LEU A 298 -3.76 -33.94 -68.09
CA LEU A 298 -4.61 -32.87 -68.64
C LEU A 298 -3.89 -31.89 -69.59
N ILE A 299 -2.60 -32.09 -69.89
CA ILE A 299 -1.84 -31.29 -70.87
C ILE A 299 -1.67 -32.02 -72.21
N SER A 300 -2.11 -33.27 -72.33
CA SER A 300 -2.06 -33.99 -73.61
C SER A 300 -3.45 -34.23 -74.19
N HIS A 301 -4.12 -33.19 -74.70
CA HIS A 301 -5.06 -33.23 -75.84
C HIS A 301 -5.08 -31.86 -76.52
#